data_AF-A0A1G0WHE8-F1
#
_entry.id   AF-A0A1G0WHE8-F1
#
_cell.length_a   1.000
_cell.length_b   1.000
_cell.length_c   1.000
_cell.angle_alpha   90.00
_cell.angle_beta   90.00
_cell.angle_gamma   90.00
#
_symmetry.space_group_name_H-M   'P 1'
#
loop_
_entity.id
_entity.type
_entity.pdbx_description
1 polymer ?
#
loop_
_entity_poly.entity_id
_entity_poly.type
_entity_poly.pdbx_seq_one_letter_code
_entity_poly.pdbx_strand_id
1 'polypeptide(L)'
;MDLKTKTLFFFFLSALAAFIQGCSYPSLSYGYTPDKRIDEQPLVKKIVVMKPLDMRGHAGTTPVYEAYIPFVPYIRIIEEPEHFVYVANGYNYDYEADFARLVSEDLQASGIANTVVASPDSAEISTLITGKELPDFIIKISIERMDWQTKYSMFGLSIIGFIPQAMGVPNTYGFSYLTFDAQIYDSKGMPLSIKTFSAIESQSGWIYYDSGYLRALTRAYEKKSPDFRKYVSSEIKSSLDQSKKNK
;
A
#
# COMPACT_ATOMS: atom_id res chain seq x y z
N MET A 1 -49.27 -8.54 -11.57
CA MET A 1 -47.99 -9.14 -12.02
C MET A 1 -47.99 -10.61 -11.65
N ASP A 2 -47.91 -11.49 -12.64
CA ASP A 2 -47.80 -12.94 -12.45
C ASP A 2 -46.46 -13.30 -11.77
N LEU A 3 -46.40 -14.44 -11.07
CA LEU A 3 -45.24 -14.97 -10.36
C LEU A 3 -44.01 -15.03 -11.27
N LYS A 4 -44.17 -15.45 -12.53
CA LYS A 4 -43.08 -15.45 -13.53
C LYS A 4 -42.48 -14.06 -13.76
N THR A 5 -43.33 -13.04 -13.83
CA THR A 5 -42.90 -11.65 -14.04
C THR A 5 -42.17 -11.11 -12.80
N LYS A 6 -42.59 -11.50 -11.59
CA LYS A 6 -41.92 -11.12 -10.34
C LYS A 6 -40.53 -11.75 -10.22
N THR A 7 -40.39 -13.04 -10.57
CA THR A 7 -39.11 -13.75 -10.52
C THR A 7 -38.10 -13.16 -11.52
N LEU A 8 -38.53 -12.87 -12.75
CA LEU A 8 -37.67 -12.28 -13.77
C LEU A 8 -37.19 -10.88 -13.37
N PHE A 9 -38.09 -10.07 -12.80
CA PHE A 9 -37.79 -8.73 -12.31
C PHE A 9 -36.81 -8.75 -11.14
N PHE A 10 -36.97 -9.69 -10.20
CA PHE A 10 -36.02 -9.89 -9.10
C PHE A 10 -34.64 -10.33 -9.60
N PHE A 11 -34.56 -11.28 -10.54
CA PHE A 11 -33.29 -11.69 -11.13
C PHE A 11 -32.59 -10.53 -11.83
N PHE A 12 -33.34 -9.72 -12.58
CA PHE A 12 -32.79 -8.54 -13.25
C PHE A 12 -32.30 -7.48 -12.26
N LEU A 13 -33.04 -7.22 -11.17
CA LEU A 13 -32.61 -6.32 -10.10
C LEU A 13 -31.37 -6.82 -9.37
N SER A 14 -31.27 -8.12 -9.08
CA SER A 14 -30.09 -8.72 -8.45
C SER A 14 -28.88 -8.68 -9.37
N ALA A 15 -29.07 -8.96 -10.67
CA ALA A 15 -28.02 -8.82 -11.67
C ALA A 15 -27.58 -7.35 -11.80
N LEU A 16 -28.53 -6.42 -11.88
CA LEU A 16 -28.25 -4.98 -11.96
C LEU A 16 -27.55 -4.48 -10.69
N ALA A 17 -27.95 -4.93 -9.50
CA ALA A 17 -27.27 -4.62 -8.25
C ALA A 17 -25.83 -5.17 -8.22
N ALA A 18 -25.61 -6.38 -8.75
CA ALA A 18 -24.28 -6.95 -8.92
C ALA A 18 -23.43 -6.21 -9.97
N PHE A 19 -24.04 -5.63 -11.01
CA PHE A 19 -23.36 -4.78 -12.00
C PHE A 19 -23.09 -3.35 -11.50
N ILE A 20 -23.95 -2.80 -10.63
CA ILE A 20 -23.79 -1.45 -10.05
C ILE A 20 -22.84 -1.45 -8.85
N GLN A 21 -22.71 -2.56 -8.13
CA GLN A 21 -21.59 -2.81 -7.23
C GLN A 21 -20.33 -3.07 -8.06
N GLY A 22 -19.85 -2.04 -8.76
CA GLY A 22 -18.54 -2.08 -9.40
C GLY A 22 -17.54 -2.60 -8.37
N CYS A 23 -16.82 -3.67 -8.72
CA CYS A 23 -15.74 -4.21 -7.93
C CYS A 23 -14.66 -3.12 -7.81
N SER A 24 -14.79 -2.22 -6.85
CA SER A 24 -13.75 -1.26 -6.52
C SER A 24 -12.57 -2.06 -5.98
N TYR A 25 -11.41 -1.87 -6.58
CA TYR A 25 -10.19 -2.47 -6.08
C TYR A 25 -9.94 -1.99 -4.64
N PRO A 26 -9.66 -2.91 -3.70
CA PRO A 26 -9.43 -2.53 -2.32
C PRO A 26 -8.18 -1.66 -2.20
N SER A 27 -8.24 -0.57 -1.44
CA SER A 27 -7.06 0.23 -1.12
C SER A 27 -6.03 -0.55 -0.29
N LEU A 28 -4.79 -0.09 -0.22
CA LEU A 28 -3.78 -0.58 0.72
C LEU A 28 -4.23 -0.44 2.18
N SER A 29 -5.04 0.56 2.49
CA SER A 29 -5.67 0.68 3.82
C SER A 29 -6.78 -0.35 4.07
N TYR A 30 -7.31 -0.99 3.03
CA TYR A 30 -8.37 -1.98 3.16
C TYR A 30 -7.87 -3.24 3.88
N GLY A 31 -8.31 -3.41 5.13
CA GLY A 31 -7.90 -4.51 5.98
C GLY A 31 -6.63 -4.25 6.79
N TYR A 32 -6.07 -3.03 6.72
CA TYR A 32 -5.03 -2.62 7.66
C TYR A 32 -5.63 -2.44 9.06
N THR A 33 -5.03 -3.08 10.06
CA THR A 33 -5.41 -2.88 11.47
C THR A 33 -4.21 -2.30 12.20
N PRO A 34 -4.25 -1.02 12.61
CA PRO A 34 -3.13 -0.42 13.31
C PRO A 34 -2.90 -1.10 14.66
N ASP A 35 -1.63 -1.27 15.01
CA ASP A 35 -1.21 -1.73 16.32
C ASP A 35 -1.64 -0.78 17.45
N LYS A 36 -1.51 -1.23 18.71
CA LYS A 36 -1.82 -0.42 19.89
C LYS A 36 -1.06 0.91 19.90
N ARG A 37 -1.66 1.93 20.52
CA ARG A 37 -1.02 3.23 20.79
C ARG A 37 0.32 3.02 21.49
N ILE A 38 1.32 3.80 21.07
CA ILE A 38 2.65 3.78 21.67
C ILE A 38 2.85 4.94 22.65
N ASP A 39 2.11 6.03 22.48
CA ASP A 39 2.15 7.21 23.34
C ASP A 39 0.76 7.45 23.94
N GLU A 40 0.69 7.59 25.26
CA GLU A 40 -0.57 7.84 26.00
C GLU A 40 -1.14 9.23 25.70
N GLN A 41 -0.24 10.18 25.45
CA GLN A 41 -0.57 11.56 25.11
C GLN A 41 0.16 11.99 23.85
N PRO A 42 -0.48 12.84 23.02
CA PRO A 42 0.12 13.40 21.82
C PRO A 42 1.36 14.21 22.17
N LEU A 43 2.47 13.89 21.52
CA LEU A 43 3.75 14.60 21.66
C LEU A 43 3.72 15.95 20.95
N VAL A 44 2.98 16.00 19.83
CA VAL A 44 2.90 17.16 18.92
C VAL A 44 1.45 17.37 18.47
N LYS A 45 1.15 18.55 17.92
CA LYS A 45 -0.19 18.86 17.42
C LYS A 45 -0.40 18.27 16.04
N LYS A 46 0.55 18.48 15.12
CA LYS A 46 0.35 18.18 13.69
C LYS A 46 1.57 17.53 13.05
N ILE A 47 1.36 16.38 12.43
CA ILE A 47 2.31 15.73 11.52
C ILE A 47 1.73 15.73 10.11
N VAL A 48 2.53 16.08 9.12
CA VAL A 48 2.18 15.93 7.71
C VAL A 48 2.99 14.80 7.11
N VAL A 49 2.32 13.81 6.53
CA VAL A 49 2.94 12.73 5.75
C VAL A 49 2.88 13.13 4.28
N MET A 50 4.02 13.29 3.64
CA MET A 50 4.07 13.67 2.22
C MET A 50 3.64 12.50 1.33
N LYS A 51 3.04 12.82 0.18
CA LYS A 51 2.88 11.83 -0.89
C LYS A 51 4.28 11.25 -1.23
N PRO A 52 4.46 9.92 -1.20
CA PRO A 52 5.74 9.29 -1.43
C PRO A 52 6.36 9.71 -2.76
N LEU A 53 7.68 9.84 -2.78
CA LEU A 53 8.45 9.92 -4.00
C LEU A 53 8.78 8.50 -4.46
N ASP A 54 8.33 8.12 -5.66
CA ASP A 54 8.76 6.86 -6.24
C ASP A 54 10.19 6.95 -6.76
N MET A 55 11.09 6.21 -6.10
CA MET A 55 12.51 6.09 -6.44
C MET A 55 12.81 4.76 -7.11
N ARG A 56 11.80 3.92 -7.35
CA ARG A 56 11.99 2.66 -8.06
C ARG A 56 12.59 2.96 -9.42
N GLY A 57 13.77 2.40 -9.67
CA GLY A 57 14.28 2.30 -11.03
C GLY A 57 13.37 1.33 -11.77
N HIS A 58 12.31 1.83 -12.42
CA HIS A 58 11.33 1.01 -13.13
C HIS A 58 12.08 -0.03 -13.98
N ALA A 59 12.06 -1.27 -13.52
CA ALA A 59 12.64 -2.36 -14.25
C ALA A 59 11.60 -2.72 -15.29
N GLY A 60 11.55 -1.91 -16.37
CA GLY A 60 10.48 -1.83 -17.36
C GLY A 60 9.66 -3.12 -17.40
N THR A 61 8.42 -3.02 -16.94
CA THR A 61 7.48 -4.13 -16.97
C THR A 61 7.39 -4.60 -18.41
N THR A 62 8.06 -5.69 -18.74
CA THR A 62 7.81 -6.34 -20.01
C THR A 62 6.44 -6.98 -19.80
N PRO A 63 5.37 -6.56 -20.51
CA PRO A 63 4.09 -7.22 -20.40
C PRO A 63 4.28 -8.65 -20.86
N VAL A 64 4.48 -9.56 -19.91
CA VAL A 64 4.41 -10.98 -20.17
C VAL A 64 2.92 -11.24 -20.21
N TYR A 65 2.35 -11.18 -21.42
CA TYR A 65 1.05 -11.80 -21.64
C TYR A 65 1.13 -13.20 -21.03
N GLU A 66 0.21 -13.52 -20.12
CA GLU A 66 0.03 -14.86 -19.55
C GLU A 66 -0.37 -15.82 -20.68
N ALA A 67 0.53 -16.06 -21.62
CA ALA A 67 0.38 -17.10 -22.60
C ALA A 67 0.56 -18.39 -21.81
N TYR A 68 -0.49 -19.21 -21.78
CA TYR A 68 -0.41 -20.61 -21.40
C TYR A 68 0.47 -21.31 -22.42
N ILE A 69 1.80 -21.17 -22.27
CA ILE A 69 2.76 -21.91 -23.07
C ILE A 69 2.97 -23.22 -22.31
N PRO A 70 2.45 -24.35 -22.84
CA PRO A 70 2.66 -25.64 -22.21
C PRO A 70 4.16 -25.88 -22.06
N PHE A 71 4.60 -26.34 -20.88
CA PHE A 71 6.01 -26.63 -20.58
C PHE A 71 6.94 -25.42 -20.47
N VAL A 72 6.43 -24.20 -20.25
CA VAL A 72 7.23 -23.06 -19.75
C VAL A 72 6.93 -22.82 -18.28
N PRO A 73 7.40 -23.69 -17.37
CA PRO A 73 7.45 -23.35 -15.96
C PRO A 73 8.54 -22.27 -15.79
N TYR A 74 8.39 -21.37 -14.82
CA TYR A 74 9.46 -20.48 -14.34
C TYR A 74 9.72 -19.17 -15.11
N ILE A 75 8.70 -18.50 -15.65
CA ILE A 75 8.88 -17.08 -15.95
C ILE A 75 8.86 -16.33 -14.61
N ARG A 76 9.99 -15.71 -14.25
CA ARG A 76 10.02 -14.70 -13.18
C ARG A 76 9.23 -13.49 -13.69
N ILE A 77 8.01 -13.35 -13.19
CA ILE A 77 7.17 -12.18 -13.43
C ILE A 77 7.42 -11.21 -12.28
N ILE A 78 7.75 -9.96 -12.63
CA ILE A 78 7.81 -8.85 -11.69
C ILE A 78 6.61 -7.97 -11.99
N GLU A 79 5.72 -7.82 -11.02
CA GLU A 79 4.55 -6.96 -11.13
C GLU A 79 4.71 -5.78 -10.18
N GLU A 80 4.58 -4.59 -10.74
CA GLU A 80 4.51 -3.35 -9.98
C GLU A 80 3.03 -3.00 -9.73
N PRO A 81 2.67 -2.17 -8.73
CA PRO A 81 1.29 -1.74 -8.46
C PRO A 81 0.57 -1.18 -9.70
N GLU A 82 1.29 -0.60 -10.64
CA GLU A 82 0.79 -0.10 -11.91
C GLU A 82 0.19 -1.22 -12.78
N HIS A 83 0.64 -2.47 -12.65
CA HIS A 83 0.06 -3.61 -13.36
C HIS A 83 -1.45 -3.73 -13.11
N PHE A 84 -1.89 -3.42 -11.88
CA PHE A 84 -3.31 -3.41 -11.49
C PHE A 84 -4.11 -2.29 -12.16
N VAL A 85 -3.45 -1.25 -12.66
CA VAL A 85 -4.10 -0.18 -13.46
C VAL A 85 -4.43 -0.70 -14.86
N TYR A 86 -3.54 -1.54 -15.43
CA TYR A 86 -3.63 -1.99 -16.82
C TYR A 86 -4.48 -3.24 -17.06
N VAL A 87 -4.49 -4.23 -16.15
CA VAL A 87 -5.20 -5.50 -16.36
C VAL A 87 -6.73 -5.37 -16.15
N ALA A 88 -7.17 -4.29 -15.52
CA ALA A 88 -8.44 -4.25 -14.81
C ALA A 88 -9.40 -3.10 -15.21
N ASN A 89 -9.07 -2.26 -16.20
CA ASN A 89 -9.71 -0.95 -16.38
C ASN A 89 -9.66 -0.07 -15.10
N GLY A 90 -8.69 -0.32 -14.22
CA GLY A 90 -8.47 0.40 -12.97
C GLY A 90 -7.83 1.76 -13.18
N TYR A 91 -8.36 2.56 -14.11
CA TYR A 91 -7.77 3.77 -14.70
C TYR A 91 -7.30 4.88 -13.73
N ASN A 92 -7.44 4.74 -12.40
CA ASN A 92 -7.18 5.79 -11.41
C ASN A 92 -6.60 5.31 -10.06
N TYR A 93 -5.91 4.16 -9.98
CA TYR A 93 -5.30 3.76 -8.71
C TYR A 93 -3.97 4.51 -8.47
N ASP A 94 -4.02 5.57 -7.64
CA ASP A 94 -2.85 6.31 -7.16
C ASP A 94 -2.28 5.63 -5.90
N TYR A 95 -1.37 4.67 -6.12
CA TYR A 95 -0.77 3.90 -5.03
C TYR A 95 0.05 4.77 -4.08
N GLU A 96 0.64 5.87 -4.57
CA GLU A 96 1.47 6.76 -3.76
C GLU A 96 0.58 7.48 -2.75
N ALA A 97 -0.52 8.09 -3.21
CA ALA A 97 -1.49 8.73 -2.35
C ALA A 97 -2.11 7.73 -1.35
N ASP A 98 -2.36 6.50 -1.80
CA ASP A 98 -2.92 5.47 -0.92
C ASP A 98 -1.92 4.98 0.13
N PHE A 99 -0.63 4.87 -0.21
CA PHE A 99 0.42 4.56 0.75
C PHE A 99 0.63 5.71 1.75
N ALA A 100 0.60 6.97 1.30
CA ALA A 100 0.63 8.14 2.17
C ALA A 100 -0.53 8.10 3.19
N ARG A 101 -1.72 7.75 2.72
CA ARG A 101 -2.92 7.60 3.55
C ARG A 101 -2.74 6.49 4.58
N LEU A 102 -2.31 5.30 4.15
CA LEU A 102 -2.02 4.17 5.06
C LEU A 102 -1.06 4.59 6.19
N VAL A 103 0.03 5.29 5.85
CA VAL A 103 1.01 5.77 6.83
C VAL A 103 0.41 6.84 7.75
N SER A 104 -0.41 7.73 7.21
CA SER A 104 -1.07 8.76 8.02
C SER A 104 -2.08 8.17 9.01
N GLU A 105 -2.86 7.18 8.59
CA GLU A 105 -3.80 6.43 9.44
C GLU A 105 -3.03 5.68 10.53
N ASP A 106 -1.90 5.08 10.18
CA ASP A 106 -1.03 4.38 11.11
C ASP A 106 -0.48 5.29 12.22
N LEU A 107 0.06 6.44 11.82
CA LEU A 107 0.62 7.42 12.75
C LEU A 107 -0.49 8.10 13.57
N GLN A 108 -1.66 8.36 13.00
CA GLN A 108 -2.81 8.87 13.75
C GLN A 108 -3.23 7.87 14.83
N ALA A 109 -3.27 6.57 14.51
CA ALA A 109 -3.61 5.52 15.44
C ALA A 109 -2.54 5.33 16.53
N SER A 110 -1.27 5.63 16.22
CA SER A 110 -0.15 5.49 17.17
C SER A 110 -0.22 6.43 18.38
N GLY A 111 -0.93 7.56 18.26
CA GLY A 111 -1.08 8.56 19.32
C GLY A 111 0.05 9.59 19.41
N ILE A 112 1.04 9.55 18.50
CA ILE A 112 2.18 10.48 18.48
C ILE A 112 1.74 11.94 18.31
N ALA A 113 0.69 12.19 17.52
CA ALA A 113 0.18 13.53 17.22
C ALA A 113 -1.34 13.61 17.37
N ASN A 114 -1.85 14.82 17.64
CA ASN A 114 -3.30 15.06 17.63
C ASN A 114 -3.89 14.88 16.23
N THR A 115 -3.17 15.37 15.23
CA THR A 115 -3.61 15.39 13.84
C THR A 115 -2.48 14.92 12.94
N VAL A 116 -2.75 13.91 12.13
CA VAL A 116 -1.88 13.44 11.07
C VAL A 116 -2.64 13.55 9.75
N VAL A 117 -2.03 14.22 8.76
CA VAL A 117 -2.63 14.39 7.45
C VAL A 117 -1.68 13.92 6.36
N ALA A 118 -2.22 13.23 5.36
CA ALA A 118 -1.51 12.97 4.12
C ALA A 118 -1.57 14.21 3.22
N SER A 119 -0.42 14.62 2.68
CA SER A 119 -0.35 15.65 1.63
C SER A 119 -0.84 15.05 0.31
N PRO A 120 -1.73 15.74 -0.44
CA PRO A 120 -2.18 15.28 -1.74
C PRO A 120 -1.07 15.34 -2.79
N ASP A 121 -0.10 16.24 -2.60
CA ASP A 121 1.00 16.46 -3.54
C ASP A 121 2.33 15.99 -2.95
N SER A 122 3.24 15.57 -3.83
CA SER A 122 4.67 15.39 -3.57
C SER A 122 5.41 16.73 -3.48
N ALA A 123 4.68 17.82 -3.20
CA ALA A 123 5.13 19.21 -3.25
C ALA A 123 6.41 19.44 -2.45
N GLU A 124 7.19 20.45 -2.85
CA GLU A 124 8.39 20.83 -2.11
C GLU A 124 8.06 21.16 -0.65
N ILE A 125 8.93 20.75 0.27
CA ILE A 125 8.78 21.01 1.72
C ILE A 125 8.51 22.49 2.01
N SER A 126 9.09 23.39 1.20
CA SER A 126 8.89 24.84 1.19
C SER A 126 7.41 25.26 1.14
N THR A 127 6.58 24.52 0.41
CA THR A 127 5.13 24.78 0.28
C THR A 127 4.35 24.40 1.53
N LEU A 128 4.80 23.37 2.26
CA LEU A 128 4.16 22.91 3.50
C LEU A 128 4.48 23.84 4.69
N ILE A 129 5.67 24.43 4.69
CA ILE A 129 6.13 25.36 5.74
C ILE A 129 5.73 26.83 5.51
N THR A 130 5.04 27.14 4.41
CA THR A 130 4.51 28.49 4.14
C THR A 130 2.99 28.58 4.25
N GLY A 131 2.32 27.46 4.56
CA GLY A 131 0.87 27.37 4.72
C GLY A 131 0.35 28.07 5.98
N LYS A 132 -0.98 28.27 6.03
CA LYS A 132 -1.68 28.92 7.18
C LYS A 132 -1.56 28.14 8.49
N GLU A 133 -1.34 26.83 8.42
CA GLU A 133 -1.16 25.96 9.59
C GLU A 133 0.13 25.14 9.45
N LEU A 134 1.18 25.65 10.08
CA LEU A 134 2.49 25.00 10.08
C LEU A 134 2.43 23.65 10.78
N PRO A 135 2.95 22.57 10.16
CA PRO A 135 3.14 21.30 10.84
C PRO A 135 4.26 21.41 11.88
N ASP A 136 4.17 20.64 12.96
CA ASP A 136 5.29 20.52 13.91
C ASP A 136 6.43 19.70 13.29
N PHE A 137 6.05 18.64 12.55
CA PHE A 137 6.97 17.74 11.84
C PHE A 137 6.39 17.32 10.49
N ILE A 138 7.29 17.07 9.53
CA ILE A 138 6.96 16.57 8.20
C ILE A 138 7.67 15.23 8.00
N ILE A 139 6.97 14.24 7.47
CA ILE A 139 7.51 12.93 7.14
C ILE A 139 7.51 12.79 5.62
N LYS A 140 8.71 12.77 5.04
CA LYS A 140 8.91 12.46 3.63
C LYS A 140 9.16 10.97 3.47
N ILE A 141 8.46 10.34 2.53
CA ILE A 141 8.65 8.93 2.22
C ILE A 141 9.22 8.80 0.81
N SER A 142 10.22 7.94 0.65
CA SER A 142 10.73 7.53 -0.67
C SER A 142 10.54 6.04 -0.83
N ILE A 143 9.91 5.59 -1.92
CA ILE A 143 9.69 4.17 -2.21
C ILE A 143 10.84 3.66 -3.06
N GLU A 144 11.70 2.83 -2.46
CA GLU A 144 12.86 2.24 -3.14
C GLU A 144 12.48 0.92 -3.83
N ARG A 145 11.50 0.20 -3.28
CA ARG A 145 11.02 -1.05 -3.84
C ARG A 145 9.57 -1.32 -3.46
N MET A 146 8.75 -1.59 -4.46
CA MET A 146 7.37 -2.02 -4.28
C MET A 146 6.99 -2.87 -5.48
N ASP A 147 7.18 -4.18 -5.34
CA ASP A 147 6.98 -5.14 -6.41
C ASP A 147 6.51 -6.49 -5.87
N TRP A 148 5.79 -7.24 -6.68
CA TRP A 148 5.59 -8.66 -6.49
C TRP A 148 6.46 -9.43 -7.46
N GLN A 149 7.10 -10.49 -6.95
CA GLN A 149 7.87 -11.38 -7.80
C GLN A 149 7.34 -12.80 -7.69
N THR A 150 6.83 -13.30 -8.82
CA THR A 150 6.50 -14.71 -8.97
C THR A 150 7.78 -15.54 -8.90
N LYS A 151 7.77 -16.57 -8.05
CA LYS A 151 8.85 -17.57 -7.93
C LYS A 151 8.45 -18.89 -8.57
N TYR A 152 7.19 -19.27 -8.42
CA TYR A 152 6.64 -20.50 -8.98
C TYR A 152 5.28 -20.22 -9.60
N SER A 153 5.01 -20.84 -10.76
CA SER A 153 3.71 -20.79 -11.41
C SER A 153 3.28 -22.17 -11.87
N MET A 154 1.97 -22.40 -11.88
CA MET A 154 1.34 -23.62 -12.39
C MET A 154 0.97 -23.53 -13.87
N PHE A 155 1.12 -22.37 -14.50
CA PHE A 155 0.79 -22.13 -15.91
C PHE A 155 1.58 -23.00 -16.90
N GLY A 156 2.79 -23.43 -16.52
CA GLY A 156 3.65 -24.31 -17.33
C GLY A 156 3.30 -25.80 -17.21
N LEU A 157 2.47 -26.19 -16.24
CA LEU A 157 1.89 -27.54 -16.16
C LEU A 157 0.66 -27.53 -17.07
N SER A 158 0.64 -28.42 -18.08
CA SER A 158 -0.41 -28.57 -19.11
C SER A 158 -1.83 -28.81 -18.55
N ILE A 159 -2.76 -29.45 -19.28
CA ILE A 159 -4.14 -29.77 -18.84
C ILE A 159 -4.23 -30.30 -17.38
N ILE A 160 -3.17 -30.94 -16.87
CA ILE A 160 -3.06 -31.38 -15.46
C ILE A 160 -3.03 -30.21 -14.46
N GLY A 161 -2.48 -29.04 -14.80
CA GLY A 161 -2.46 -27.84 -13.97
C GLY A 161 -3.85 -27.26 -13.68
N PHE A 162 -4.83 -27.51 -14.57
CA PHE A 162 -6.22 -27.11 -14.35
C PHE A 162 -6.90 -27.91 -13.23
N ILE A 163 -6.51 -29.16 -12.99
CA ILE A 163 -7.14 -30.02 -11.97
C ILE A 163 -6.88 -29.47 -10.55
N PRO A 164 -5.64 -29.18 -10.12
CA PRO A 164 -5.37 -28.51 -8.86
C PRO A 164 -6.06 -27.14 -8.74
N GLN A 165 -6.11 -26.37 -9.83
CA GLN A 165 -6.79 -25.07 -9.84
C GLN A 165 -8.30 -25.21 -9.60
N ALA A 166 -8.95 -26.20 -10.24
CA ALA A 166 -10.35 -26.56 -10.01
C ALA A 166 -10.59 -27.08 -8.57
N MET A 167 -9.57 -27.63 -7.92
CA MET A 167 -9.58 -28.03 -6.52
C MET A 167 -9.21 -26.89 -5.55
N GLY A 168 -9.00 -25.66 -6.05
CA GLY A 168 -8.68 -24.50 -5.23
C GLY A 168 -7.22 -24.43 -4.80
N VAL A 169 -6.28 -24.88 -5.64
CA VAL A 169 -4.84 -24.65 -5.43
C VAL A 169 -4.43 -23.32 -6.12
N PRO A 170 -3.62 -22.47 -5.47
CA PRO A 170 -3.10 -21.24 -6.07
C PRO A 170 -2.33 -21.49 -7.37
N ASN A 171 -2.46 -20.58 -8.35
CA ASN A 171 -1.79 -20.69 -9.64
C ASN A 171 -0.36 -20.13 -9.63
N THR A 172 -0.05 -19.21 -8.73
CA THR A 172 1.28 -18.62 -8.59
C THR A 172 1.66 -18.50 -7.12
N TYR A 173 2.96 -18.55 -6.86
CA TYR A 173 3.56 -18.35 -5.55
C TYR A 173 4.72 -17.37 -5.72
N GLY A 174 4.76 -16.36 -4.86
CA GLY A 174 5.77 -15.32 -4.96
C GLY A 174 5.93 -14.55 -3.66
N PHE A 175 6.67 -13.46 -3.78
CA PHE A 175 6.97 -12.57 -2.67
C PHE A 175 6.66 -11.14 -3.05
N SER A 176 5.94 -10.42 -2.19
CA SER A 176 5.79 -8.98 -2.27
C SER A 176 6.91 -8.33 -1.46
N TYR A 177 7.63 -7.42 -2.10
CA TYR A 177 8.73 -6.68 -1.52
C TYR A 177 8.28 -5.24 -1.31
N LEU A 178 8.50 -4.74 -0.10
CA LEU A 178 8.30 -3.34 0.25
C LEU A 178 9.59 -2.82 0.88
N THR A 179 10.20 -1.82 0.26
CA THR A 179 11.30 -1.04 0.81
C THR A 179 10.99 0.44 0.66
N PHE A 180 11.03 1.18 1.76
CA PHE A 180 10.85 2.62 1.76
C PHE A 180 11.78 3.30 2.76
N ASP A 181 12.19 4.50 2.44
CA ASP A 181 12.90 5.40 3.34
C ASP A 181 11.92 6.39 3.93
N ALA A 182 12.02 6.62 5.24
CA ALA A 182 11.30 7.69 5.91
C ALA A 182 12.29 8.73 6.43
N GLN A 183 12.14 9.97 6.01
CA GLN A 183 12.92 11.11 6.45
C GLN A 183 12.04 12.09 7.23
N ILE A 184 12.46 12.43 8.44
CA ILE A 184 11.73 13.33 9.34
C ILE A 184 12.35 14.73 9.23
N TYR A 185 11.50 15.73 9.05
CA TYR A 185 11.86 17.14 9.04
C TYR A 185 11.15 17.87 10.18
N ASP A 186 11.81 18.89 10.73
CA ASP A 186 11.18 19.80 11.69
C ASP A 186 10.24 20.81 11.00
N SER A 187 9.55 21.62 11.81
CA SER A 187 8.70 22.74 11.36
C SER A 187 9.38 23.78 10.46
N LYS A 188 10.72 23.82 10.42
CA LYS A 188 11.51 24.73 9.57
C LYS A 188 11.98 24.05 8.28
N GLY A 189 11.65 22.78 8.07
CA GLY A 189 12.10 21.99 6.93
C GLY A 189 13.55 21.50 7.07
N MET A 190 14.11 21.49 8.27
CA MET A 190 15.45 20.93 8.52
C MET A 190 15.35 19.41 8.68
N PRO A 191 16.17 18.62 7.96
CA PRO A 191 16.18 17.18 8.11
C PRO A 191 16.74 16.79 9.48
N LEU A 192 16.03 15.91 10.18
CA LEU A 192 16.43 15.39 11.49
C LEU A 192 17.12 14.04 11.35
N SER A 193 16.46 13.09 10.69
CA SER A 193 16.99 11.76 10.45
C SER A 193 16.30 11.09 9.27
N ILE A 194 16.91 10.02 8.78
CA ILE A 194 16.37 9.13 7.74
C ILE A 194 16.56 7.68 8.18
N LYS A 195 15.56 6.84 7.89
CA LYS A 195 15.65 5.40 8.16
C LYS A 195 14.93 4.59 7.08
N THR A 196 15.60 3.53 6.63
CA THR A 196 15.07 2.56 5.67
C THR A 196 14.31 1.45 6.39
N PHE A 197 13.15 1.09 5.83
CA PHE A 197 12.32 -0.03 6.26
C PHE A 197 12.17 -0.99 5.09
N SER A 198 12.39 -2.29 5.33
CA SER A 198 12.23 -3.31 4.29
C SER A 198 11.53 -4.54 4.85
N ALA A 199 10.49 -4.99 4.16
CA ALA A 199 9.74 -6.20 4.46
C ALA A 199 9.48 -7.02 3.20
N ILE A 200 9.34 -8.32 3.44
CA ILE A 200 9.03 -9.31 2.41
C ILE A 200 7.86 -10.13 2.93
N GLU A 201 6.79 -10.22 2.14
CA GLU A 201 5.66 -11.09 2.41
C GLU A 201 5.56 -12.18 1.36
N SER A 202 5.31 -13.41 1.80
CA SER A 202 4.86 -14.45 0.89
C SER A 202 3.42 -14.19 0.48
N GLN A 203 3.13 -14.45 -0.79
CA GLN A 203 1.77 -14.49 -1.28
C GLN A 203 1.59 -15.54 -2.37
N SER A 204 0.36 -16.01 -2.47
CA SER A 204 -0.07 -16.86 -3.56
C SER A 204 -1.09 -16.10 -4.40
N GLY A 205 -0.91 -16.12 -5.73
CA GLY A 205 -1.90 -15.61 -6.67
C GLY A 205 -2.95 -16.67 -6.98
N TRP A 206 -4.10 -16.20 -7.43
CA TRP A 206 -5.25 -17.02 -7.78
C TRP A 206 -5.86 -16.51 -9.08
N ILE A 207 -6.33 -17.42 -9.94
CA ILE A 207 -6.89 -17.06 -11.27
C ILE A 207 -8.09 -16.10 -11.18
N TYR A 208 -8.85 -16.17 -10.08
CA TYR A 208 -10.06 -15.36 -9.87
C TYR A 208 -9.89 -14.26 -8.82
N TYR A 209 -8.68 -14.08 -8.27
CA TYR A 209 -8.46 -13.15 -7.17
C TYR A 209 -7.09 -12.46 -7.29
N ASP A 210 -7.14 -11.26 -7.89
CA ASP A 210 -5.96 -10.47 -8.24
C ASP A 210 -5.53 -9.53 -7.08
N SER A 211 -6.41 -9.20 -6.14
CA SER A 211 -6.08 -8.33 -5.00
C SER A 211 -5.24 -8.98 -3.89
N GLY A 212 -4.59 -10.13 -4.17
CA GLY A 212 -3.63 -10.76 -3.28
C GLY A 212 -2.44 -9.83 -2.99
N TYR A 213 -1.96 -9.15 -4.04
CA TYR A 213 -0.81 -8.25 -3.99
C TYR A 213 -0.95 -7.11 -3.02
N LEU A 214 -2.02 -6.31 -3.15
CA LEU A 214 -2.25 -5.15 -2.28
C LEU A 214 -2.33 -5.58 -0.82
N ARG A 215 -3.01 -6.69 -0.52
CA ARG A 215 -3.04 -7.24 0.85
C ARG A 215 -1.67 -7.68 1.35
N ALA A 216 -0.83 -8.26 0.50
CA ALA A 216 0.52 -8.63 0.89
C ALA A 216 1.41 -7.40 1.12
N LEU A 217 1.26 -6.33 0.33
CA LEU A 217 1.92 -5.06 0.61
C LEU A 217 1.45 -4.46 1.95
N THR A 218 0.15 -4.48 2.24
CA THR A 218 -0.38 -4.03 3.54
C THR A 218 0.21 -4.84 4.69
N ARG A 219 0.31 -6.17 4.58
CA ARG A 219 0.97 -7.02 5.58
C ARG A 219 2.46 -6.73 5.70
N ALA A 220 3.14 -6.45 4.60
CA ALA A 220 4.57 -6.08 4.60
C ALA A 220 4.78 -4.80 5.40
N TYR A 221 3.90 -3.80 5.19
CA TYR A 221 3.89 -2.57 5.97
C TYR A 221 3.54 -2.83 7.43
N GLU A 222 2.51 -3.62 7.72
CA GLU A 222 2.09 -3.98 9.09
C GLU A 222 3.26 -4.58 9.90
N LYS A 223 4.09 -5.44 9.30
CA LYS A 223 5.31 -5.96 9.96
C LYS A 223 6.33 -4.88 10.33
N LYS A 224 6.33 -3.73 9.64
CA LYS A 224 7.27 -2.63 9.87
C LYS A 224 6.67 -1.43 10.57
N SER A 225 5.35 -1.32 10.64
CA SER A 225 4.64 -0.25 11.34
C SER A 225 5.15 -0.07 12.78
N PRO A 226 5.36 -1.12 13.61
CA PRO A 226 5.87 -0.93 14.97
C PRO A 226 7.24 -0.25 15.04
N ASP A 227 8.15 -0.66 14.18
CA ASP A 227 9.51 -0.11 14.12
C ASP A 227 9.49 1.31 13.57
N PHE A 228 8.60 1.58 12.60
CA PHE A 228 8.40 2.89 12.02
C PHE A 228 7.81 3.88 13.03
N ARG A 229 6.74 3.51 13.73
CA ARG A 229 6.13 4.32 14.80
C ARG A 229 7.13 4.64 15.91
N LYS A 230 7.90 3.64 16.36
CA LYS A 230 8.96 3.83 17.37
C LYS A 230 10.02 4.82 16.90
N TYR A 231 10.44 4.69 15.65
CA TYR A 231 11.39 5.62 15.03
C TYR A 231 10.83 7.06 15.02
N VAL A 232 9.60 7.26 14.53
CA VAL A 232 8.99 8.60 14.51
C VAL A 232 8.85 9.19 15.93
N SER A 233 8.36 8.41 16.89
CA SER A 233 8.21 8.85 18.28
C SER A 233 9.56 9.20 18.93
N SER A 234 10.61 8.39 18.73
CA SER A 234 11.92 8.63 19.34
C SER A 234 12.58 9.90 18.80
N GLU A 235 12.49 10.12 17.49
CA GLU A 235 13.11 11.28 16.83
C GLU A 235 12.41 12.58 17.22
N ILE A 236 11.07 12.56 17.30
CA ILE A 236 10.28 13.71 17.78
C ILE A 236 10.65 14.03 19.24
N LYS A 237 10.70 13.03 20.13
CA LYS A 237 11.08 13.25 21.54
C LYS A 237 12.48 13.86 21.66
N SER A 238 13.45 13.31 20.93
CA SER A 238 14.83 13.81 20.91
C SER A 238 14.90 15.27 20.47
N SER A 239 14.19 15.63 19.40
CA SER A 239 14.14 17.01 18.87
C SER A 239 13.50 18.00 19.86
N LEU A 240 12.41 17.60 20.52
CA LEU A 240 11.74 18.41 21.53
C LEU A 240 12.62 18.65 22.76
N ASP A 241 13.37 17.64 23.20
CA ASP A 241 14.27 17.76 24.35
C ASP A 241 15.49 18.64 24.05
N GLN A 242 16.04 18.58 22.84
CA GLN A 242 17.09 19.50 22.39
C GLN A 242 16.60 20.95 22.37
N SER A 243 15.38 21.17 21.89
CA SER A 243 14.78 22.51 21.86
C SER A 243 14.54 23.10 23.25
N LYS A 244 14.32 22.26 24.28
CA LYS A 244 14.20 22.70 25.68
C LYS A 244 15.55 23.07 26.31
N LYS A 245 16.64 22.36 25.95
CA LYS A 245 17.99 22.63 26.49
C LYS A 245 18.60 23.94 25.96
N ASN A 246 18.15 24.38 24.78
CA ASN A 246 18.64 25.60 24.14
C ASN A 246 17.83 26.86 24.50
N LYS A 247 16.88 26.75 25.43
CA LYS A 247 16.13 27.86 26.01
C LYS A 247 16.62 28.14 27.43
#